data_AF-A0A388T886-F1
#
_entry.id   AF-A0A388T886-F1
#
_cell.length_a   1.000
_cell.length_b   1.000
_cell.length_c   1.000
_cell.angle_alpha   90.00
_cell.angle_beta   90.00
_cell.angle_gamma   90.00
#
_symmetry.space_group_name_H-M   'P 1'
#
loop_
_entity.id
_entity.type
_entity.pdbx_description
1 polymer ?
#
loop_
_entity_poly.entity_id
_entity_poly.type
_entity_poly.pdbx_seq_one_letter_code
_entity_poly.pdbx_strand_id
1 'polypeptide(L)'
;MSTTTHAVPEAPLFDEHGNYTPAPGTEYPFSISDTARATAQLLGRGWTAESGYWGVTGALTGPYTAEFEFVVDYQGDLTLAYTLCVADGFPDSPELPEGAKECGDGVYLELACAADGLDRLAERSAAAIRAVTGYDPDHFDFKSSASRQHYIDTGRYLRKGEAEKA
;
A
#
# COMPACT_ATOMS: atom_id res chain seq x y z
N MET A 1 -33.22 -26.80 -7.13
CA MET A 1 -33.16 -25.88 -5.98
C MET A 1 -32.57 -24.58 -6.49
N SER A 2 -33.38 -23.53 -6.63
CA SER A 2 -32.90 -22.22 -7.08
C SER A 2 -32.58 -21.38 -5.85
N THR A 3 -31.32 -21.02 -5.66
CA THR A 3 -30.89 -20.04 -4.66
C THR A 3 -31.20 -18.64 -5.18
N THR A 4 -32.20 -17.98 -4.57
CA THR A 4 -32.46 -16.56 -4.76
C THR A 4 -31.35 -15.78 -4.07
N THR A 5 -30.41 -15.22 -4.84
CA THR A 5 -29.47 -14.22 -4.34
C THR A 5 -30.27 -12.95 -4.02
N HIS A 6 -30.47 -12.67 -2.74
CA HIS A 6 -30.93 -11.35 -2.31
C HIS A 6 -29.77 -10.38 -2.46
N ALA A 7 -29.82 -9.52 -3.48
CA ALA A 7 -28.97 -8.34 -3.53
C ALA A 7 -29.32 -7.46 -2.33
N VAL A 8 -28.37 -7.28 -1.41
CA VAL A 8 -28.51 -6.31 -0.33
C VAL A 8 -28.35 -4.93 -0.99
N PRO A 9 -29.33 -4.01 -0.85
CA PRO A 9 -29.18 -2.67 -1.39
C PRO A 9 -28.03 -1.97 -0.68
N GLU A 10 -27.10 -1.40 -1.46
CA GLU A 10 -26.07 -0.51 -0.93
C GLU A 10 -26.76 0.67 -0.24
N ALA A 11 -26.55 0.81 1.07
CA ALA A 11 -27.00 1.99 1.79
C ALA A 11 -26.22 3.21 1.26
N PRO A 12 -26.87 4.36 1.05
CA PRO A 12 -26.17 5.57 0.65
C PRO A 12 -25.14 5.94 1.73
N LEU A 13 -23.91 6.26 1.30
CA LEU A 13 -22.79 6.58 2.19
C LEU A 13 -23.02 7.84 3.04
N PHE A 14 -24.01 8.67 2.68
CA PHE A 14 -24.33 9.92 3.35
C PHE A 14 -25.84 10.07 3.55
N ASP A 15 -26.23 10.63 4.70
CA ASP A 15 -27.62 10.97 5.01
C ASP A 15 -28.07 12.28 4.33
N GLU A 16 -29.34 12.64 4.54
CA GLU A 16 -29.94 13.88 3.99
C GLU A 16 -29.31 15.18 4.53
N HIS A 17 -28.45 15.08 5.54
CA HIS A 17 -27.71 16.19 6.13
C HIS A 17 -26.23 16.20 5.73
N GLY A 18 -25.79 15.25 4.90
CA GLY A 18 -24.41 15.09 4.48
C GLY A 18 -23.52 14.39 5.51
N ASN A 19 -24.10 13.77 6.55
CA ASN A 19 -23.33 13.00 7.52
C ASN A 19 -23.03 11.60 6.97
N TYR A 20 -21.79 11.16 7.13
CA TYR A 20 -21.37 9.81 6.75
C TYR A 20 -22.15 8.74 7.53
N THR A 21 -22.80 7.82 6.83
CA THR A 21 -23.63 6.74 7.40
C THR A 21 -23.09 5.39 6.96
N PRO A 22 -22.06 4.85 7.63
CA PRO A 22 -21.43 3.61 7.21
C PRO A 22 -22.39 2.43 7.35
N ALA A 23 -22.41 1.55 6.35
CA ALA A 23 -23.01 0.24 6.49
C ALA A 23 -22.17 -0.61 7.47
N PRO A 24 -22.77 -1.60 8.16
CA PRO A 24 -22.00 -2.54 8.96
C PRO A 24 -20.83 -3.13 8.14
N GLY A 25 -19.59 -2.92 8.60
CA GLY A 25 -18.36 -3.30 7.88
C GLY A 25 -17.65 -2.17 7.12
N THR A 26 -18.15 -0.92 7.14
CA THR A 26 -17.52 0.23 6.47
C THR A 26 -17.03 1.30 7.46
N GLU A 27 -16.52 0.87 8.61
CA GLU A 27 -16.38 1.70 9.82
C GLU A 27 -15.35 2.86 9.70
N TYR A 28 -14.55 2.90 8.63
CA TYR A 28 -13.53 3.92 8.40
C TYR A 28 -13.71 4.61 7.04
N PRO A 29 -13.38 5.91 6.93
CA PRO A 29 -13.51 6.66 5.68
C PRO A 29 -12.69 6.02 4.54
N PHE A 30 -11.65 5.27 4.87
CA PHE A 30 -10.87 4.53 3.89
C PHE A 30 -11.05 3.02 4.09
N SER A 31 -11.23 2.28 2.99
CA SER A 31 -11.03 0.82 2.95
C SER A 31 -9.52 0.52 2.95
N ILE A 32 -8.85 0.76 4.08
CA ILE A 32 -7.36 0.83 4.16
C ILE A 32 -6.70 -0.48 3.70
N SER A 33 -7.22 -1.62 4.16
CA SER A 33 -6.75 -2.93 3.73
C SER A 33 -6.90 -3.16 2.22
N ASP A 34 -8.03 -2.73 1.63
CA ASP A 34 -8.26 -2.87 0.20
C ASP A 34 -7.34 -1.93 -0.59
N THR A 35 -7.13 -0.70 -0.11
CA THR A 35 -6.17 0.24 -0.69
C THR A 35 -4.77 -0.34 -0.68
N ALA A 36 -4.30 -0.89 0.44
CA ALA A 36 -2.98 -1.54 0.51
C ALA A 36 -2.86 -2.71 -0.48
N ARG A 37 -3.91 -3.54 -0.57
CA ARG A 37 -3.97 -4.66 -1.52
C ARG A 37 -3.96 -4.20 -2.99
N ALA A 38 -4.74 -3.18 -3.33
CA ALA A 38 -4.77 -2.60 -4.66
C ALA A 38 -3.42 -1.94 -5.00
N THR A 39 -2.79 -1.25 -4.05
CA THR A 39 -1.45 -0.69 -4.22
C THR A 39 -0.40 -1.77 -4.48
N ALA A 40 -0.41 -2.89 -3.73
CA ALA A 40 0.49 -4.01 -3.99
C ALA A 40 0.35 -4.55 -5.42
N GLN A 41 -0.89 -4.67 -5.92
CA GLN A 41 -1.15 -5.12 -7.29
C GLN A 41 -0.59 -4.14 -8.33
N LEU A 42 -0.73 -2.84 -8.10
CA LEU A 42 -0.18 -1.81 -8.99
C LEU A 42 1.35 -1.78 -8.98
N LEU A 43 1.97 -1.97 -7.81
CA LEU A 43 3.43 -2.05 -7.69
C LEU A 43 3.98 -3.31 -8.38
N GLY A 44 3.23 -4.41 -8.34
CA GLY A 44 3.50 -5.61 -9.11
C GLY A 44 4.41 -6.60 -8.37
N ARG A 45 5.43 -7.12 -9.06
CA ARG A 45 6.19 -8.28 -8.56
C ARG A 45 7.02 -7.94 -7.32
N GLY A 46 6.98 -8.84 -6.34
CA GLY A 46 7.72 -8.67 -5.08
C GLY A 46 6.99 -7.83 -4.05
N TRP A 47 5.78 -7.35 -4.35
CA TRP A 47 4.94 -6.63 -3.40
C TRP A 47 3.75 -7.48 -2.96
N THR A 48 3.48 -7.48 -1.67
CA THR A 48 2.34 -8.16 -1.04
C THR A 48 1.75 -7.25 0.03
N ALA A 49 0.45 -7.38 0.26
CA ALA A 49 -0.23 -6.66 1.33
C ALA A 49 -1.01 -7.62 2.22
N GLU A 50 -1.09 -7.25 3.50
CA GLU A 50 -1.90 -7.93 4.51
C GLU A 50 -2.81 -6.93 5.22
N SER A 51 -4.00 -7.39 5.60
CA SER A 51 -4.89 -6.62 6.45
C SER A 51 -4.36 -6.58 7.87
N GLY A 52 -4.25 -5.37 8.43
CA GLY A 52 -3.93 -5.16 9.83
C GLY A 52 -5.13 -5.30 10.76
N TYR A 53 -4.98 -4.82 12.00
CA TYR A 53 -5.99 -4.97 13.04
C TYR A 53 -7.35 -4.42 12.60
N TRP A 54 -8.37 -5.28 12.63
CA TRP A 54 -9.76 -4.92 12.28
C TRP A 54 -9.94 -4.21 10.93
N GLY A 55 -8.98 -4.36 10.00
CA GLY A 55 -9.01 -3.72 8.67
C GLY A 55 -8.67 -2.23 8.66
N VAL A 56 -8.29 -1.66 9.82
CA VAL A 56 -8.04 -0.21 9.99
C VAL A 56 -6.60 0.17 9.65
N THR A 57 -5.73 -0.82 9.47
CA THR A 57 -4.41 -0.64 8.89
C THR A 57 -4.18 -1.67 7.78
N GLY A 58 -3.18 -1.42 6.96
CA GLY A 58 -2.76 -2.35 5.90
C GLY A 58 -1.24 -2.42 5.86
N ALA A 59 -0.68 -3.59 6.10
CA ALA A 59 0.75 -3.81 5.95
C ALA A 59 1.06 -4.06 4.47
N LEU A 60 2.15 -3.47 3.98
CA LEU A 60 2.66 -3.65 2.64
C LEU A 60 4.16 -3.98 2.71
N THR A 61 4.50 -5.17 2.24
CA THR A 61 5.87 -5.67 2.20
C THR A 61 6.33 -5.75 0.74
N GLY A 62 7.56 -5.29 0.51
CA GLY A 62 8.18 -5.25 -0.82
C GLY A 62 9.48 -6.05 -0.88
N PRO A 63 10.28 -5.86 -1.94
CA PRO A 63 11.61 -6.46 -2.06
C PRO A 63 12.68 -5.79 -1.16
N TYR A 64 12.24 -5.00 -0.18
CA TYR A 64 13.07 -4.19 0.71
C TYR A 64 12.97 -4.71 2.15
N THR A 65 13.85 -4.25 3.02
CA THR A 65 13.82 -4.51 4.46
C THR A 65 12.75 -3.66 5.15
N ALA A 66 12.55 -2.43 4.67
CA ALA A 66 11.50 -1.55 5.14
C ALA A 66 10.12 -2.14 4.80
N GLU A 67 9.27 -2.15 5.81
CA GLU A 67 7.84 -2.42 5.68
C GLU A 67 7.08 -1.09 5.67
N PHE A 68 5.98 -1.07 4.93
CA PHE A 68 5.10 0.09 4.84
C PHE A 68 3.77 -0.24 5.53
N GLU A 69 3.24 0.70 6.28
CA GLU A 69 1.91 0.58 6.89
C GLU A 69 1.01 1.71 6.39
N PHE A 70 -0.15 1.33 5.87
CA PHE A 70 -1.23 2.25 5.58
C PHE A 70 -1.98 2.52 6.88
N VAL A 71 -2.02 3.78 7.29
CA VAL A 71 -2.71 4.25 8.49
C VAL A 71 -3.44 5.55 8.20
N VAL A 72 -4.39 5.91 9.07
CA VAL A 72 -4.91 7.28 9.13
C VAL A 72 -4.22 7.94 10.30
N ASP A 73 -3.58 9.08 10.06
CA ASP A 73 -2.90 9.82 11.13
C ASP A 73 -3.88 10.56 12.05
N TYR A 74 -3.35 11.29 13.02
CA TYR A 74 -4.17 12.04 13.99
C TYR A 74 -4.94 13.23 13.36
N GLN A 75 -4.57 13.65 12.15
CA GLN A 75 -5.22 14.72 11.39
C GLN A 75 -6.32 14.18 10.46
N GLY A 76 -6.42 12.85 10.31
CA GLY A 76 -7.36 12.20 9.41
C GLY A 76 -6.80 11.94 8.01
N ASP A 77 -5.50 12.14 7.81
CA ASP A 77 -4.85 11.96 6.51
C ASP A 77 -4.44 10.51 6.29
N LEU A 78 -4.60 10.02 5.06
CA LEU A 78 -4.13 8.69 4.66
C LEU A 78 -2.61 8.72 4.51
N THR A 79 -1.93 7.97 5.38
CA THR A 79 -0.48 7.99 5.55
C THR A 79 0.13 6.63 5.27
N LEU A 80 1.24 6.64 4.54
CA LEU A 80 2.16 5.53 4.33
C LEU A 80 3.30 5.68 5.33
N ALA A 81 3.17 5.02 6.48
CA ALA A 81 4.20 4.99 7.50
C ALA A 81 5.28 3.97 7.15
N TYR A 82 6.56 4.29 7.39
CA TYR A 82 7.66 3.35 7.18
C TYR A 82 8.90 3.77 7.98
N THR A 83 9.74 2.79 8.31
CA THR A 83 11.07 3.05 8.90
C THR A 83 12.14 2.79 7.86
N LEU A 84 13.01 3.78 7.63
CA LEU A 84 14.13 3.65 6.70
C LEU A 84 15.15 2.61 7.18
N CYS A 85 15.56 1.73 6.28
CA CYS A 85 16.72 0.86 6.48
C CYS A 85 17.83 1.26 5.51
N VAL A 86 19.01 1.57 6.02
CA VAL A 86 20.18 1.98 5.20
C VAL A 86 20.53 0.93 4.14
N ALA A 87 20.30 -0.35 4.44
CA ALA A 87 20.55 -1.45 3.50
C ALA A 87 19.65 -1.41 2.25
N ASP A 88 18.51 -0.74 2.32
CA ASP A 88 17.56 -0.68 1.19
C ASP A 88 17.98 0.35 0.14
N GLY A 89 18.86 1.29 0.49
CA GLY A 89 19.41 2.27 -0.46
C GLY A 89 18.34 3.13 -1.14
N PHE A 90 17.34 3.57 -0.38
CA PHE A 90 16.34 4.53 -0.86
C PHE A 90 17.00 5.87 -1.23
N PRO A 91 16.42 6.65 -2.16
CA PRO A 91 16.90 7.99 -2.46
C PRO A 91 16.94 8.89 -1.21
N ASP A 92 18.03 9.64 -1.03
CA ASP A 92 18.18 10.59 0.09
C ASP A 92 17.21 11.78 0.00
N SER A 93 16.67 12.06 -1.19
CA SER A 93 15.74 13.16 -1.45
C SER A 93 14.77 12.74 -2.56
N PRO A 94 13.72 11.95 -2.23
CA PRO A 94 12.77 11.48 -3.21
C PRO A 94 11.94 12.64 -3.76
N GLU A 95 11.74 12.67 -5.08
CA GLU A 95 10.79 13.59 -5.70
C GLU A 95 9.38 13.00 -5.56
N LEU A 96 8.63 13.47 -4.57
CA LEU A 96 7.28 12.99 -4.31
C LEU A 96 6.29 13.45 -5.39
N PRO A 97 5.31 12.60 -5.77
CA PRO A 97 4.27 12.99 -6.71
C PRO A 97 3.37 14.10 -6.14
N GLU A 98 2.66 14.79 -7.03
CA GLU A 98 1.69 15.82 -6.63
C GLU A 98 0.66 15.27 -5.62
N GLY A 99 0.41 16.03 -4.55
CA GLY A 99 -0.49 15.64 -3.47
C GLY A 99 0.06 14.54 -2.55
N ALA A 100 1.35 14.22 -2.61
CA ALA A 100 2.06 13.47 -1.56
C ALA A 100 3.02 14.40 -0.82
N LYS A 101 3.08 14.27 0.51
CA LYS A 101 3.86 15.15 1.38
C LYS A 101 4.59 14.32 2.44
N GLU A 102 5.84 14.69 2.72
CA GLU A 102 6.58 14.09 3.82
C GLU A 102 5.96 14.47 5.17
N CYS A 103 6.01 13.52 6.10
CA CYS A 103 5.74 13.71 7.51
C CYS A 103 6.83 13.00 8.33
N GLY A 104 6.80 13.15 9.67
CA GLY A 104 7.85 12.61 10.53
C GLY A 104 8.09 11.10 10.36
N ASP A 105 7.03 10.33 10.13
CA ASP A 105 7.08 8.87 10.11
C ASP A 105 6.75 8.26 8.72
N GLY A 106 6.76 9.06 7.65
CA GLY A 106 6.49 8.58 6.30
C GLY A 106 5.96 9.66 5.35
N VAL A 107 4.98 9.28 4.51
CA VAL A 107 4.36 10.19 3.52
C VAL A 107 2.84 10.12 3.62
N TYR A 108 2.18 11.27 3.70
CA TYR A 108 0.72 11.35 3.63
C TYR A 108 0.23 11.85 2.27
N LEU A 109 -1.00 11.46 1.93
CA LEU A 109 -1.67 11.86 0.71
C LEU A 109 -2.57 13.09 0.98
N GLU A 110 -2.05 14.28 0.69
CA GLU A 110 -2.74 15.57 0.87
C GLU A 110 -4.11 15.56 0.15
N LEU A 111 -5.16 16.01 0.83
CA LEU A 111 -6.55 16.02 0.32
C LEU A 111 -7.11 14.64 -0.06
N ALA A 112 -6.46 13.53 0.31
CA ALA A 112 -7.06 12.22 0.11
C ALA A 112 -8.35 12.10 0.93
N CYS A 113 -9.40 11.55 0.33
CA CYS A 113 -10.64 11.29 1.03
C CYS A 113 -11.30 10.00 0.55
N ALA A 114 -12.24 9.48 1.35
CA ALA A 114 -13.07 8.33 1.04
C ALA A 114 -13.67 8.37 -0.38
N ALA A 115 -14.11 9.56 -0.78
CA ALA A 115 -14.82 9.78 -2.04
C ALA A 115 -13.90 9.74 -3.28
N ASP A 116 -12.57 9.73 -3.11
CA ASP A 116 -11.63 9.56 -4.22
C ASP A 116 -11.74 8.15 -4.85
N GLY A 117 -12.23 7.17 -4.07
CA GLY A 117 -12.38 5.80 -4.51
C GLY A 117 -11.08 4.98 -4.44
N LEU A 118 -11.25 3.66 -4.38
CA LEU A 118 -10.15 2.70 -4.16
C LEU A 118 -9.02 2.84 -5.19
N ASP A 119 -9.36 2.85 -6.48
CA ASP A 119 -8.37 2.84 -7.55
C ASP A 119 -7.47 4.08 -7.50
N ARG A 120 -8.07 5.26 -7.31
CA ARG A 120 -7.33 6.54 -7.25
C ARG A 120 -6.41 6.60 -6.04
N LEU A 121 -6.90 6.15 -4.87
CA LEU A 121 -6.07 6.09 -3.67
C LEU A 121 -4.91 5.11 -3.85
N ALA A 122 -5.18 3.94 -4.43
CA ALA A 122 -4.17 2.93 -4.69
C ALA A 122 -3.08 3.41 -5.66
N GLU A 123 -3.46 4.12 -6.72
CA GLU A 123 -2.55 4.75 -7.69
C GLU A 123 -1.63 5.78 -7.04
N ARG A 124 -2.21 6.68 -6.23
CA ARG A 124 -1.45 7.71 -5.49
C ARG A 124 -0.47 7.07 -4.52
N SER A 125 -0.91 6.08 -3.75
CA SER A 125 -0.05 5.33 -2.84
C SER A 125 1.07 4.60 -3.57
N ALA A 126 0.78 3.94 -4.69
CA ALA A 126 1.79 3.26 -5.49
C ALA A 126 2.82 4.25 -6.07
N ALA A 127 2.38 5.42 -6.52
CA ALA A 127 3.28 6.48 -6.99
C ALA A 127 4.18 7.00 -5.87
N ALA A 128 3.63 7.25 -4.67
CA ALA A 128 4.40 7.67 -3.50
C ALA A 128 5.44 6.61 -3.10
N ILE A 129 5.05 5.33 -3.04
CA ILE A 129 5.99 4.24 -2.72
C ILE A 129 7.11 4.14 -3.75
N ARG A 130 6.80 4.23 -5.05
CA ARG A 130 7.84 4.24 -6.09
C ARG A 130 8.82 5.40 -5.94
N ALA A 131 8.31 6.59 -5.63
CA ALA A 131 9.15 7.77 -5.39
C ALA A 131 10.06 7.59 -4.17
N VAL A 132 9.50 7.15 -3.04
CA VAL A 132 10.23 6.91 -1.78
C VAL A 132 11.29 5.82 -1.94
N THR A 133 11.00 4.76 -2.68
CA THR A 133 11.87 3.58 -2.77
C THR A 133 12.81 3.59 -3.97
N GLY A 134 12.54 4.44 -4.97
CA GLY A 134 13.15 4.34 -6.30
C GLY A 134 12.84 3.02 -7.00
N TYR A 135 11.72 2.35 -6.66
CA TYR A 135 11.42 1.01 -7.13
C TYR A 135 11.30 0.93 -8.65
N ASP A 136 12.16 0.09 -9.22
CA ASP A 136 12.10 -0.37 -10.60
C ASP A 136 12.14 -1.91 -10.59
N PRO A 137 11.08 -2.60 -11.06
CA PRO A 137 11.06 -4.07 -11.13
C PRO A 137 12.19 -4.64 -11.97
N ASP A 138 12.73 -3.88 -12.94
CA ASP A 138 13.83 -4.31 -13.78
C ASP A 138 15.18 -4.28 -13.04
N HIS A 139 15.26 -3.76 -11.83
CA HIS A 139 16.46 -3.89 -10.99
C HIS A 139 16.51 -5.18 -10.18
N PHE A 140 15.42 -5.95 -10.13
CA PHE A 140 15.32 -7.17 -9.32
C PHE A 140 15.33 -8.44 -10.18
N ASP A 141 15.87 -9.52 -9.63
CA ASP A 141 15.82 -10.84 -10.23
C ASP A 141 14.69 -11.68 -9.62
N PHE A 142 13.53 -11.71 -10.26
CA PHE A 142 12.40 -12.54 -9.81
C PHE A 142 12.44 -13.98 -10.33
N LYS A 143 13.42 -14.34 -11.17
CA LYS A 143 13.39 -15.55 -11.98
C LYS A 143 14.41 -16.60 -11.56
N SER A 144 15.63 -16.20 -11.16
CA SER A 144 16.67 -17.18 -10.83
C SER A 144 16.30 -18.02 -9.61
N SER A 145 16.80 -19.25 -9.59
CA SER A 145 16.67 -20.13 -8.44
C SER A 145 17.34 -19.55 -7.20
N ALA A 146 18.50 -18.90 -7.36
CA ALA A 146 19.22 -18.26 -6.27
C ALA A 146 18.39 -17.16 -5.61
N SER A 147 17.79 -16.26 -6.41
CA SER A 147 16.95 -15.19 -5.87
C SER A 147 15.66 -15.72 -5.22
N ARG A 148 15.06 -16.78 -5.79
CA ARG A 148 13.89 -17.42 -5.17
C ARG A 148 14.23 -18.12 -3.85
N GLN A 149 15.39 -18.77 -3.77
CA GLN A 149 15.85 -19.36 -2.52
C GLN A 149 16.12 -18.27 -1.48
N HIS A 150 16.77 -17.19 -1.88
CA HIS A 150 16.98 -16.03 -1.01
C HIS A 150 15.65 -15.44 -0.50
N TYR A 151 14.62 -15.40 -1.35
CA TYR A 151 13.28 -14.99 -0.94
C TYR A 151 12.65 -15.94 0.07
N ILE A 152 12.82 -17.26 -0.09
CA ILE A 152 12.33 -18.24 0.90
C ILE A 152 13.03 -18.03 2.25
N ASP A 153 14.34 -17.75 2.21
CA ASP A 153 15.16 -17.65 3.42
C ASP A 153 14.97 -16.31 4.15
N THR A 154 14.64 -15.24 3.42
CA THR A 154 14.68 -13.86 3.94
C THR A 154 13.45 -13.01 3.66
N GLY A 155 12.50 -13.51 2.87
CA GLY A 155 11.34 -12.77 2.37
C GLY A 155 11.65 -11.77 1.25
N ARG A 156 12.88 -11.74 0.69
CA ARG A 156 13.31 -10.71 -0.27
C ARG A 156 13.96 -11.28 -1.53
N TYR A 157 13.77 -10.60 -2.65
CA TYR A 157 14.43 -10.94 -3.91
C TYR A 157 15.78 -10.24 -4.03
N LEU A 158 16.74 -10.90 -4.67
CA LEU A 158 18.04 -10.31 -4.98
C LEU A 158 17.92 -9.26 -6.08
N ARG A 159 18.80 -8.26 -6.04
CA ARG A 159 19.00 -7.34 -7.18
C ARG A 159 19.71 -8.06 -8.32
N LYS A 160 19.51 -7.59 -9.54
CA LYS A 160 20.21 -8.13 -10.71
C LYS A 160 21.73 -8.04 -10.50
N GLY A 161 22.42 -9.15 -10.74
CA GLY A 161 23.87 -9.28 -10.57
C GLY A 161 24.34 -9.62 -9.14
N GLU A 162 23.44 -9.72 -8.16
CA GLU A 162 23.79 -10.22 -6.81
C GLU A 162 23.78 -11.75 -6.75
N ALA A 163 22.89 -12.40 -7.51
CA ALA A 163 22.80 -13.86 -7.57
C ALA A 163 24.09 -14.54 -8.09
N GLU A 164 24.93 -13.83 -8.83
CA GLU A 164 26.21 -14.32 -9.33
C GLU A 164 27.35 -14.19 -8.29
N LYS A 165 27.09 -13.43 -7.21
CA LYS A 165 28.05 -13.12 -6.15
C LYS A 165 27.77 -13.87 -4.84
N ALA A 166 26.60 -14.49 -4.71
CA ALA A 166 26.14 -15.26 -3.55
C ALA A 166 26.45 -16.74 -3.71
#